data_AF-A0A517LJF3-F1
#
_entry.id   AF-A0A517LJF3-F1
#
_cell.length_a   1.000
_cell.length_b   1.000
_cell.length_c   1.000
_cell.angle_alpha   90.00
_cell.angle_beta   90.00
_cell.angle_gamma   90.00
#
_symmetry.space_group_name_H-M   'P 1'
#
loop_
_entity.id
_entity.type
_entity.pdbx_description
1 polymer ?
#
loop_
_entity_poly.entity_id
_entity_poly.type
_entity_poly.pdbx_seq_one_letter_code
_entity_poly.pdbx_strand_id
1 'polypeptide(L)'
;MIECSNSSIMAKRRGVSSAILCSLIFLFALVVLHLYSTTGEVVPHSVTSTTIKVTDPISLAVSHDTIPSNDSGSIPQASIQGGRHELRSHVYRRDVLDDYAKAVGKGHEFFCFMGRSKKGAQAWIDSTPGLQKYPLESAFNDPAEIDKWGWEVVNDGHDLLASGSIKAYLYKLMKDMKVLNPETPESWAVYQWRHLKPWSVVRDPGSTLPSSGPRLFRAFYQNYFTKDKGNIAIVIDMMFSPQGVVKQGVPGPPPDLGRTSDMLFLQYYKHGQEFYDFPPPLPVSRIPAPRHIFIQNIVTPAVKAMFARLAELDGTPPPGGQQYFPDSEEGMMLMGTAHGMSVGWFLIQHKDHFGNMGVISIRIWLSGVQWSLYFEIGEVEMEDDQAGDAVARARRRAALLR
;
A
#
# COMPACT_ATOMS: atom_id res chain seq x y z
N MET A 1 -19.18 13.58 -1.91
CA MET A 1 -19.35 12.54 -2.94
C MET A 1 -18.41 12.94 -4.07
N ILE A 2 -17.22 12.36 -4.07
CA ILE A 2 -16.30 12.50 -5.20
C ILE A 2 -16.79 11.49 -6.22
N GLU A 3 -17.31 11.96 -7.35
CA GLU A 3 -17.78 11.06 -8.41
C GLU A 3 -16.55 10.48 -9.12
N CYS A 4 -16.43 9.14 -9.14
CA CYS A 4 -15.48 8.41 -10.00
C CYS A 4 -15.90 8.48 -11.49
N SER A 5 -16.42 9.63 -11.95
CA SER A 5 -16.84 9.85 -13.33
C SER A 5 -15.63 10.19 -14.20
N ASN A 6 -15.58 9.60 -15.40
CA ASN A 6 -14.50 9.83 -16.36
C ASN A 6 -14.37 11.33 -16.68
N SER A 7 -13.30 11.97 -16.19
CA SER A 7 -12.92 13.37 -16.46
C SER A 7 -12.43 13.62 -17.91
N SER A 8 -12.97 12.89 -18.89
CA SER A 8 -12.49 12.90 -20.29
C SER A 8 -13.45 13.56 -21.28
N ILE A 9 -14.54 14.21 -20.83
CA ILE A 9 -15.48 14.86 -21.76
C ILE A 9 -15.92 16.23 -21.24
N MET A 10 -15.05 17.23 -21.34
CA MET A 10 -15.48 18.63 -21.42
C MET A 10 -14.53 19.44 -22.32
N ALA A 11 -14.74 19.34 -23.63
CA ALA A 11 -14.20 20.30 -24.59
C ALA A 11 -15.21 20.56 -25.72
N LYS A 12 -16.33 21.23 -25.41
CA LYS A 12 -17.10 22.02 -26.39
C LYS A 12 -18.22 22.82 -25.71
N ARG A 13 -17.98 24.11 -25.44
CA ARG A 13 -18.77 25.24 -25.99
C ARG A 13 -18.45 26.60 -25.32
N ARG A 14 -18.44 27.60 -26.21
CA ARG A 14 -18.63 29.05 -26.05
C ARG A 14 -17.43 29.87 -25.55
N GLY A 15 -16.74 30.46 -26.52
CA GLY A 15 -15.85 31.57 -26.31
C GLY A 15 -16.60 32.80 -25.81
N VAL A 16 -16.29 33.20 -24.59
CA VAL A 16 -16.38 34.59 -24.12
C VAL A 16 -15.07 34.87 -23.39
N SER A 17 -14.26 35.74 -23.99
CA SER A 17 -13.09 36.45 -23.45
C SER A 17 -12.24 35.78 -22.36
N SER A 18 -11.57 34.67 -22.69
CA SER A 18 -10.57 34.02 -21.83
C SER A 18 -9.38 34.92 -21.49
N ALA A 19 -9.07 35.91 -22.33
CA ALA A 19 -7.91 36.77 -22.13
C ALA A 19 -8.04 37.69 -20.91
N ILE A 20 -9.23 38.26 -20.68
CA ILE A 20 -9.46 39.21 -19.58
C ILE A 20 -9.43 38.48 -18.23
N LEU A 21 -10.02 37.29 -18.17
CA LEU A 21 -10.00 36.48 -16.95
C LEU A 21 -8.59 36.00 -16.61
N CYS A 22 -7.79 35.59 -17.61
CA CYS A 22 -6.39 35.22 -17.40
C CYS A 22 -5.55 36.42 -16.91
N SER A 23 -5.75 37.62 -17.45
CA SER A 23 -5.02 38.82 -16.98
C SER A 23 -5.37 39.22 -15.55
N LEU A 24 -6.64 39.10 -15.15
CA LEU A 24 -7.07 39.40 -13.78
C LEU A 24 -6.56 38.36 -12.77
N ILE A 25 -6.54 37.08 -13.15
CA ILE A 25 -5.96 36.01 -12.32
C ILE A 25 -4.44 36.21 -12.16
N PHE A 26 -3.74 36.62 -13.22
CA PHE A 26 -2.30 36.87 -13.16
C PHE A 26 -1.94 38.07 -12.27
N LEU A 27 -2.74 39.15 -12.33
CA LEU A 27 -2.55 40.32 -11.46
C LEU A 27 -2.80 39.97 -9.99
N PHE A 28 -3.85 39.18 -9.70
CA PHE A 28 -4.16 38.75 -8.35
C PHE A 28 -3.10 37.80 -7.80
N ALA A 29 -2.58 36.89 -8.64
CA ALA A 29 -1.49 35.99 -8.27
C ALA A 29 -0.19 36.75 -7.95
N LEU A 30 0.15 37.80 -8.71
CA LEU A 30 1.35 38.60 -8.46
C LEU A 30 1.25 39.40 -7.14
N VAL A 31 0.07 39.91 -6.80
CA VAL A 31 -0.16 40.63 -5.53
C VAL A 31 -0.12 39.67 -4.34
N VAL A 32 -0.66 38.46 -4.48
CA VAL A 32 -0.63 37.44 -3.41
C VAL A 32 0.78 36.85 -3.23
N LEU A 33 1.55 36.63 -4.32
CA LEU A 33 2.92 36.11 -4.21
C LEU A 33 3.90 37.11 -3.58
N HIS A 34 3.67 38.42 -3.66
CA HIS A 34 4.52 39.41 -2.98
C HIS A 34 4.28 39.49 -1.48
N LEU A 35 3.12 39.04 -0.98
CA LEU A 35 2.79 39.05 0.45
C LEU A 35 3.20 37.75 1.17
N TYR A 36 3.55 36.70 0.43
CA TYR A 36 4.02 35.41 0.97
C TYR A 36 5.45 35.08 0.51
N SER A 37 6.39 36.01 0.73
CA SER A 37 7.81 35.66 0.74
C SER A 37 8.14 34.98 2.08
N THR A 38 7.79 33.71 2.21
CA THR A 38 8.13 32.89 3.38
C THR A 38 9.61 32.51 3.32
N THR A 39 10.38 32.97 4.30
CA THR A 39 11.67 32.40 4.70
C THR A 39 11.55 30.88 4.77
N GLY A 40 12.45 30.16 4.09
CA GLY A 40 12.47 28.70 4.05
C GLY A 40 12.71 28.13 5.45
N GLU A 41 11.62 27.79 6.13
CA GLU A 41 11.66 27.17 7.45
C GLU A 41 11.97 25.67 7.29
N VAL A 42 13.12 25.26 7.80
CA VAL A 42 13.55 23.86 7.84
C VAL A 42 12.79 23.19 8.99
N VAL A 43 12.05 22.12 8.70
CA VAL A 43 11.40 21.30 9.75
C VAL A 43 12.50 20.65 10.60
N PRO A 44 12.59 20.91 11.92
CA PRO A 44 13.66 20.35 12.74
C PRO A 44 13.44 18.85 12.95
N HIS A 45 14.41 18.05 12.53
CA HIS A 45 14.55 16.65 12.95
C HIS A 45 15.51 16.57 14.14
N SER A 46 15.00 16.31 15.35
CA SER A 46 15.81 15.85 16.47
C SER A 46 16.01 14.33 16.38
N VAL A 47 17.07 13.91 15.69
CA VAL A 47 17.58 12.53 15.78
C VAL A 47 18.91 12.58 16.53
N THR A 48 18.90 12.17 17.80
CA THR A 48 20.12 11.97 18.59
C THR A 48 20.82 10.72 18.06
N SER A 49 21.88 10.90 17.28
CA SER A 49 22.78 9.82 16.87
C SER A 49 23.73 9.47 18.00
N THR A 50 23.52 8.34 18.67
CA THR A 50 24.48 7.77 19.61
C THR A 50 25.53 6.97 18.83
N THR A 51 26.76 7.49 18.74
CA THR A 51 27.89 6.79 18.10
C THR A 51 28.40 5.68 19.01
N ILE A 52 28.08 4.42 18.67
CA ILE A 52 28.66 3.23 19.32
C ILE A 52 29.85 2.77 18.47
N LYS A 53 31.06 2.80 19.05
CA LYS A 53 32.25 2.15 18.47
C LYS A 53 32.17 0.65 18.76
N VAL A 54 32.08 -0.17 17.72
CA VAL A 54 32.15 -1.64 17.83
C VAL A 54 33.46 -2.10 17.20
N THR A 55 34.34 -2.64 18.04
CA THR A 55 35.48 -3.47 17.67
C THR A 55 35.06 -4.92 17.85
N ASP A 56 34.75 -5.62 16.74
CA ASP A 56 35.08 -7.04 16.46
C ASP A 56 34.23 -7.58 15.28
N PRO A 57 34.74 -8.54 14.48
CA PRO A 57 34.10 -9.00 13.26
C PRO A 57 33.23 -10.24 13.50
N ILE A 58 32.15 -10.36 12.70
CA ILE A 58 31.17 -11.47 12.66
C ILE A 58 30.05 -11.36 13.72
N SER A 59 29.34 -10.23 13.68
CA SER A 59 27.90 -10.21 13.98
C SER A 59 27.24 -9.50 12.80
N LEU A 60 26.34 -10.19 12.10
CA LEU A 60 25.50 -9.61 11.06
C LEU A 60 24.52 -8.63 11.73
N ALA A 61 25.03 -7.44 12.05
CA ALA A 61 24.23 -6.26 12.34
C ALA A 61 23.49 -5.90 11.05
N VAL A 62 22.33 -6.52 10.85
CA VAL A 62 21.31 -6.01 9.95
C VAL A 62 20.92 -4.67 10.55
N SER A 63 21.49 -3.58 10.00
CA SER A 63 20.99 -2.23 10.24
C SER A 63 19.47 -2.25 10.10
N HIS A 64 18.75 -1.75 11.09
CA HIS A 64 17.28 -1.66 11.14
C HIS A 64 16.72 -0.63 10.14
N ASP A 65 17.32 -0.54 8.96
CA ASP A 65 16.83 0.22 7.80
C ASP A 65 15.79 -0.63 7.05
N THR A 66 14.57 -0.56 7.56
CA THR A 66 13.37 -1.21 7.02
C THR A 66 12.79 -0.47 5.80
N ILE A 67 11.83 -1.07 5.09
CA ILE A 67 11.75 -1.19 3.63
C ILE A 67 10.94 -0.14 2.83
N PRO A 68 11.31 0.16 1.57
CA PRO A 68 10.39 0.63 0.53
C PRO A 68 9.69 -0.55 -0.20
N SER A 69 8.41 -0.81 0.10
CA SER A 69 7.56 -1.62 -0.80
C SER A 69 7.51 -0.90 -2.15
N ASN A 70 7.72 -1.61 -3.25
CA ASN A 70 7.69 -1.00 -4.57
C ASN A 70 6.74 -1.71 -5.54
N ASP A 71 5.55 -2.03 -5.04
CA ASP A 71 4.35 -2.02 -5.87
C ASP A 71 4.19 -0.67 -6.61
N SER A 72 4.96 0.34 -6.20
CA SER A 72 5.41 1.49 -6.99
C SER A 72 6.28 1.12 -8.21
N GLY A 73 5.88 0.13 -9.01
CA GLY A 73 5.86 0.44 -10.42
C GLY A 73 5.09 1.76 -10.52
N SER A 74 5.80 2.87 -10.71
CA SER A 74 5.19 4.19 -10.66
C SER A 74 4.05 4.23 -11.67
N ILE A 75 2.81 4.29 -11.17
CA ILE A 75 1.69 4.91 -11.89
C ILE A 75 2.25 6.20 -12.46
N PRO A 76 2.45 6.32 -13.78
CA PRO A 76 2.97 7.53 -14.37
C PRO A 76 1.99 8.63 -14.06
N GLN A 77 2.48 9.72 -13.48
CA GLN A 77 1.75 10.97 -13.63
C GLN A 77 1.85 11.36 -15.10
N ALA A 78 0.76 11.91 -15.66
CA ALA A 78 0.83 12.58 -16.94
C ALA A 78 1.93 13.66 -16.85
N SER A 79 3.06 13.40 -17.50
CA SER A 79 4.32 14.15 -17.45
C SER A 79 4.99 14.27 -16.07
N ILE A 80 6.15 13.64 -15.89
CA ILE A 80 7.37 14.15 -15.21
C ILE A 80 8.42 13.02 -15.26
N GLN A 81 9.58 13.33 -15.85
CA GLN A 81 10.70 12.41 -16.06
C GLN A 81 11.29 11.93 -14.73
N GLY A 82 11.54 10.61 -14.63
CA GLY A 82 12.12 9.97 -13.46
C GLY A 82 13.61 10.27 -13.29
N GLY A 83 13.94 11.16 -12.37
CA GLY A 83 15.30 11.35 -11.85
C GLY A 83 15.63 10.31 -10.78
N ARG A 84 16.91 9.94 -10.68
CA ARG A 84 17.44 9.14 -9.55
C ARG A 84 17.10 9.88 -8.25
N HIS A 85 16.32 9.25 -7.38
CA HIS A 85 16.11 9.75 -6.02
C HIS A 85 17.37 9.49 -5.20
N GLU A 86 18.26 10.48 -5.11
CA GLU A 86 19.19 10.55 -3.98
C GLU A 86 18.36 10.58 -2.69
N LEU A 87 18.79 9.82 -1.66
CA LEU A 87 18.21 9.96 -0.32
C LEU A 87 18.35 11.42 0.09
N ARG A 88 17.23 12.16 0.08
CA ARG A 88 17.23 13.55 0.52
C ARG A 88 17.57 13.56 2.00
N SER A 89 18.74 14.11 2.35
CA SER A 89 19.15 14.31 3.74
C SER A 89 18.24 15.31 4.46
N HIS A 90 17.48 16.11 3.71
CA HIS A 90 16.50 17.07 4.21
C HIS A 90 15.19 16.95 3.43
N VAL A 91 14.08 16.78 4.15
CA VAL A 91 12.74 16.82 3.58
C VAL A 91 12.22 18.25 3.71
N TYR A 92 12.13 19.00 2.61
CA TYR A 92 11.60 20.36 2.65
C TYR A 92 10.07 20.31 2.77
N ARG A 93 9.47 21.26 3.49
CA ARG A 93 8.01 21.35 3.65
C ARG A 93 7.25 21.34 2.31
N ARG A 94 7.79 22.03 1.30
CA ARG A 94 7.22 22.05 -0.06
C ARG A 94 7.18 20.66 -0.69
N ASP A 95 8.23 19.86 -0.48
CA ASP A 95 8.30 18.49 -1.00
C ASP A 95 7.22 17.62 -0.36
N VAL A 96 6.97 17.79 0.94
CA VAL A 96 5.91 17.05 1.64
C VAL A 96 4.55 17.35 1.05
N LEU A 97 4.26 18.62 0.71
CA LEU A 97 2.97 18.99 0.09
C LEU A 97 2.83 18.41 -1.32
N ASP A 98 3.90 18.44 -2.13
CA ASP A 98 3.89 17.84 -3.46
C ASP A 98 3.71 16.32 -3.38
N ASP A 99 4.39 15.64 -2.45
CA ASP A 99 4.25 14.21 -2.23
C ASP A 99 2.87 13.85 -1.67
N TYR A 100 2.31 14.68 -0.79
CA TYR A 100 0.94 14.55 -0.29
C TYR A 100 -0.06 14.62 -1.44
N ALA A 101 -0.02 15.65 -2.29
CA ALA A 101 -0.94 15.80 -3.42
C ALA A 101 -0.81 14.64 -4.42
N LYS A 102 0.42 14.16 -4.69
CA LYS A 102 0.65 12.97 -5.51
C LYS A 102 0.04 11.71 -4.89
N ALA A 103 0.14 11.56 -3.58
CA ALA A 103 -0.45 10.45 -2.86
C ALA A 103 -1.99 10.54 -2.88
N VAL A 104 -2.59 11.71 -2.66
CA VAL A 104 -4.05 11.91 -2.81
C VAL A 104 -4.51 11.46 -4.20
N GLY A 105 -3.86 11.93 -5.26
CA GLY A 105 -4.20 11.55 -6.63
C GLY A 105 -4.14 10.04 -6.86
N LYS A 106 -3.08 9.36 -6.38
CA LYS A 106 -2.97 7.90 -6.48
C LYS A 106 -4.04 7.18 -5.66
N GLY A 107 -4.28 7.61 -4.42
CA GLY A 107 -5.26 6.95 -3.57
C GLY A 107 -6.69 7.10 -4.08
N HIS A 108 -7.00 8.22 -4.73
CA HIS A 108 -8.26 8.39 -5.46
C HIS A 108 -8.44 7.31 -6.54
N GLU A 109 -7.40 7.03 -7.34
CA GLU A 109 -7.45 5.94 -8.34
C GLU A 109 -7.71 4.58 -7.68
N PHE A 110 -7.02 4.25 -6.57
CA PHE A 110 -7.23 3.00 -5.85
C PHE A 110 -8.61 2.89 -5.22
N PHE A 111 -9.12 3.99 -4.66
CA PHE A 111 -10.48 4.06 -4.14
C PHE A 111 -11.50 3.71 -5.24
N CYS A 112 -11.38 4.34 -6.41
CA CYS A 112 -12.24 4.04 -7.56
C CYS A 112 -12.04 2.59 -8.06
N PHE A 113 -10.82 2.05 -8.11
CA PHE A 113 -10.59 0.67 -8.51
C PHE A 113 -11.26 -0.35 -7.59
N MET A 114 -11.19 -0.13 -6.28
CA MET A 114 -11.83 -1.03 -5.31
C MET A 114 -13.35 -1.03 -5.49
N GLY A 115 -13.95 0.12 -5.80
CA GLY A 115 -15.39 0.26 -6.08
C GLY A 115 -15.87 -0.25 -7.45
N ARG A 116 -14.98 -0.77 -8.30
CA ARG A 116 -15.32 -1.32 -9.61
C ARG A 116 -15.31 -2.84 -9.65
N SER A 117 -16.02 -3.39 -10.64
CA SER A 117 -15.86 -4.79 -11.03
C SER A 117 -14.43 -5.02 -11.54
N LYS A 118 -13.96 -6.28 -11.56
CA LYS A 118 -12.63 -6.61 -12.15
C LYS A 118 -12.51 -6.10 -13.58
N LYS A 119 -13.56 -6.30 -14.40
CA LYS A 119 -13.64 -5.81 -15.77
C LYS A 119 -13.60 -4.28 -15.84
N GLY A 120 -14.34 -3.60 -14.96
CA GLY A 120 -14.35 -2.13 -14.89
C GLY A 120 -13.00 -1.55 -14.49
N ALA A 121 -12.33 -2.16 -13.51
CA ALA A 121 -10.98 -1.77 -13.10
C ALA A 121 -9.96 -1.99 -14.23
N GLN A 122 -10.04 -3.10 -14.97
CA GLN A 122 -9.17 -3.35 -16.13
C GLN A 122 -9.41 -2.32 -17.24
N ALA A 123 -10.67 -2.05 -17.58
CA ALA A 123 -11.01 -1.04 -18.59
C ALA A 123 -10.53 0.37 -18.19
N TRP A 124 -10.54 0.69 -16.90
CA TRP A 124 -9.98 1.94 -16.40
C TRP A 124 -8.45 1.97 -16.52
N ILE A 125 -7.75 0.89 -16.15
CA ILE A 125 -6.29 0.77 -16.34
C ILE A 125 -5.92 0.93 -17.82
N ASP A 126 -6.65 0.28 -18.72
CA ASP A 126 -6.41 0.33 -20.15
C ASP A 126 -6.59 1.75 -20.70
N SER A 127 -7.60 2.47 -20.20
CA SER A 127 -7.91 3.84 -20.64
C SER A 127 -7.06 4.93 -19.96
N THR A 128 -6.37 4.64 -18.85
CA THR A 128 -5.60 5.62 -18.09
C THR A 128 -4.13 5.64 -18.53
N PRO A 129 -3.64 6.74 -19.14
CA PRO A 129 -2.28 6.81 -19.65
C PRO A 129 -1.23 6.50 -18.57
N GLY A 130 -0.37 5.54 -18.86
CA GLY A 130 0.70 5.10 -18.00
C GLY A 130 0.36 3.91 -17.09
N LEU A 131 -0.92 3.62 -16.87
CA LEU A 131 -1.32 2.45 -16.09
C LEU A 131 -1.27 1.14 -16.88
N GLN A 132 -1.26 1.19 -18.22
CA GLN A 132 -1.32 0.01 -19.08
C GLN A 132 -0.19 -1.02 -18.86
N LYS A 133 0.92 -0.61 -18.23
CA LYS A 133 2.04 -1.50 -17.87
C LYS A 133 1.81 -2.29 -16.57
N TYR A 134 0.70 -2.05 -15.88
CA TYR A 134 0.33 -2.72 -14.64
C TYR A 134 -0.84 -3.66 -14.90
N PRO A 135 -0.59 -4.95 -15.20
CA PRO A 135 -1.67 -5.91 -15.30
C PRO A 135 -2.45 -5.92 -13.98
N LEU A 136 -3.78 -5.83 -14.08
CA LEU A 136 -4.67 -5.93 -12.94
C LEU A 136 -4.57 -7.32 -12.32
N GLU A 137 -4.52 -8.34 -13.16
CA GLU A 137 -4.48 -9.72 -12.69
C GLU A 137 -3.08 -10.07 -12.20
N SER A 138 -3.03 -10.65 -11.00
CA SER A 138 -1.85 -11.37 -10.58
C SER A 138 -1.81 -12.71 -11.32
N ALA A 139 -0.66 -13.03 -11.91
CA ALA A 139 -0.41 -14.36 -12.46
C ALA A 139 -0.08 -15.39 -11.36
N PHE A 140 0.01 -14.95 -10.10
CA PHE A 140 0.49 -15.75 -8.99
C PHE A 140 -0.65 -16.05 -8.03
N ASN A 141 -1.15 -17.28 -8.10
CA ASN A 141 -2.23 -17.76 -7.22
C ASN A 141 -1.90 -19.06 -6.48
N ASP A 142 -0.81 -19.74 -6.82
CA ASP A 142 -0.41 -21.01 -6.21
C ASP A 142 0.88 -20.85 -5.38
N PRO A 143 0.81 -20.98 -4.04
CA PRO A 143 1.98 -20.93 -3.16
C PRO A 143 3.04 -22.01 -3.46
N ALA A 144 2.69 -23.10 -4.15
CA ALA A 144 3.65 -24.14 -4.52
C ALA A 144 4.66 -23.68 -5.60
N GLU A 145 4.40 -22.57 -6.31
CA GLU A 145 5.23 -22.11 -7.42
C GLU A 145 6.38 -21.20 -7.01
N ILE A 146 6.44 -20.76 -5.75
CA ILE A 146 7.38 -19.73 -5.30
C ILE A 146 8.86 -20.14 -5.48
N ASP A 147 9.18 -21.43 -5.38
CA ASP A 147 10.56 -21.94 -5.53
C ASP A 147 11.10 -21.69 -6.95
N LYS A 148 10.24 -21.78 -7.97
CA LYS A 148 10.60 -21.48 -9.38
C LYS A 148 11.10 -20.03 -9.54
N TRP A 149 10.64 -19.15 -8.67
CA TRP A 149 10.97 -17.73 -8.62
C TRP A 149 12.07 -17.40 -7.60
N GLY A 150 12.79 -18.41 -7.09
CA GLY A 150 13.96 -18.21 -6.22
C GLY A 150 13.63 -17.96 -4.74
N TRP A 151 12.35 -18.09 -4.36
CA TRP A 151 11.90 -17.95 -2.98
C TRP A 151 12.06 -19.26 -2.20
N GLU A 152 12.54 -19.14 -0.97
CA GLU A 152 12.68 -20.21 -0.01
C GLU A 152 11.86 -19.88 1.23
N VAL A 153 11.10 -20.87 1.69
CA VAL A 153 10.28 -20.78 2.90
C VAL A 153 11.16 -21.05 4.10
N VAL A 154 11.45 -20.01 4.88
CA VAL A 154 12.25 -20.10 6.12
C VAL A 154 11.37 -20.40 7.32
N ASN A 155 10.15 -19.86 7.32
CA ASN A 155 9.11 -20.16 8.30
C ASN A 155 7.76 -20.25 7.59
N ASP A 156 7.02 -21.32 7.87
CA ASP A 156 5.73 -21.66 7.25
C ASP A 156 4.72 -22.00 8.35
N GLY A 157 4.05 -21.00 8.89
CA GLY A 157 2.94 -21.24 9.80
C GLY A 157 3.33 -21.64 11.23
N HIS A 158 4.61 -21.61 11.60
CA HIS A 158 5.01 -21.88 12.98
C HIS A 158 4.41 -20.86 13.93
N ASP A 159 4.13 -21.31 15.15
CA ASP A 159 3.75 -20.45 16.24
C ASP A 159 4.78 -19.34 16.40
N LEU A 160 4.26 -18.15 16.69
CA LEU A 160 5.10 -17.02 17.01
C LEU A 160 5.85 -17.33 18.33
N LEU A 161 7.10 -17.78 18.22
CA LEU A 161 7.96 -18.00 19.39
C LEU A 161 8.07 -16.70 20.19
N ALA A 162 8.22 -16.76 21.51
CA ALA A 162 8.32 -15.57 22.38
C ALA A 162 9.36 -14.52 21.93
N SER A 163 10.37 -14.90 21.13
CA SER A 163 11.39 -14.02 20.57
C SER A 163 11.01 -13.33 19.24
N GLY A 164 10.11 -13.90 18.44
CA GLY A 164 9.49 -13.22 17.32
C GLY A 164 8.25 -12.54 17.85
N SER A 165 8.12 -11.22 17.78
CA SER A 165 6.93 -10.59 18.36
C SER A 165 6.32 -9.57 17.41
N ILE A 166 5.01 -9.76 17.18
CA ILE A 166 4.12 -8.62 17.00
C ILE A 166 4.42 -7.68 18.16
N LYS A 167 4.81 -6.45 17.83
CA LYS A 167 5.34 -5.53 18.83
C LYS A 167 4.26 -5.26 19.88
N ALA A 168 4.65 -5.16 21.16
CA ALA A 168 3.71 -5.03 22.28
C ALA A 168 2.71 -3.86 22.11
N TYR A 169 3.13 -2.77 21.46
CA TYR A 169 2.22 -1.66 21.19
C TYR A 169 1.10 -2.01 20.20
N LEU A 170 1.31 -2.95 19.28
CA LEU A 170 0.29 -3.38 18.33
C LEU A 170 -0.77 -4.23 19.02
N TYR A 171 -0.35 -5.11 19.94
CA TYR A 171 -1.30 -5.82 20.81
C TYR A 171 -2.16 -4.85 21.63
N LYS A 172 -1.54 -3.81 22.19
CA LYS A 172 -2.26 -2.75 22.88
C LYS A 172 -3.27 -2.07 21.97
N LEU A 173 -2.87 -1.67 20.75
CA LEU A 173 -3.77 -1.04 19.79
C LEU A 173 -4.96 -1.94 19.44
N MET A 174 -4.71 -3.21 19.09
CA MET A 174 -5.74 -4.20 18.77
C MET A 174 -6.78 -4.32 19.88
N LYS A 175 -6.31 -4.38 21.12
CA LYS A 175 -7.14 -4.42 22.32
C LYS A 175 -7.91 -3.12 22.54
N ASP A 176 -7.25 -1.97 22.40
CA ASP A 176 -7.86 -0.65 22.60
C ASP A 176 -8.96 -0.37 21.56
N MET A 177 -8.75 -0.80 20.32
CA MET A 177 -9.77 -0.73 19.26
C MET A 177 -10.87 -1.79 19.43
N LYS A 178 -10.69 -2.77 20.33
CA LYS A 178 -11.58 -3.92 20.51
C LYS A 178 -11.87 -4.69 19.22
N VAL A 179 -10.93 -4.64 18.26
CA VAL A 179 -11.06 -5.33 16.97
C VAL A 179 -10.59 -6.77 17.07
N LEU A 180 -9.58 -7.03 17.90
CA LEU A 180 -9.02 -8.35 18.13
C LEU A 180 -8.72 -8.49 19.62
N ASN A 181 -8.90 -9.69 20.16
CA ASN A 181 -8.28 -10.08 21.41
C ASN A 181 -7.04 -10.91 21.04
N PRO A 182 -5.84 -10.33 20.96
CA PRO A 182 -4.64 -11.11 20.68
C PRO A 182 -4.33 -11.91 21.94
N GLU A 183 -4.98 -13.06 22.10
CA GLU A 183 -5.02 -13.76 23.38
C GLU A 183 -3.67 -14.35 23.74
N THR A 184 -2.86 -14.78 22.76
CA THR A 184 -1.47 -15.23 22.98
C THR A 184 -0.65 -15.24 21.68
N PRO A 185 0.71 -15.31 21.72
CA PRO A 185 1.54 -15.54 20.54
C PRO A 185 1.14 -16.77 19.71
N GLU A 186 0.64 -17.84 20.34
CA GLU A 186 0.19 -19.06 19.67
C GLU A 186 -1.08 -18.85 18.84
N SER A 187 -1.82 -17.75 19.08
CA SER A 187 -2.95 -17.31 18.25
C SER A 187 -2.51 -16.77 16.88
N TRP A 188 -1.21 -16.66 16.65
CA TRP A 188 -0.61 -16.14 15.43
C TRP A 188 0.33 -17.15 14.80
N ALA A 189 0.33 -17.17 13.48
CA ALA A 189 1.26 -17.91 12.65
C ALA A 189 2.19 -16.92 11.93
N VAL A 190 3.48 -17.24 11.82
CA VAL A 190 4.46 -16.44 11.08
C VAL A 190 4.81 -17.09 9.75
N TYR A 191 4.90 -16.29 8.69
CA TYR A 191 5.39 -16.73 7.39
C TYR A 191 6.57 -15.86 7.00
N GLN A 192 7.72 -16.48 6.78
CA GLN A 192 8.95 -15.81 6.40
C GLN A 192 9.51 -16.44 5.12
N TRP A 193 9.42 -15.72 4.01
CA TRP A 193 9.90 -16.18 2.70
C TRP A 193 11.06 -15.30 2.25
N ARG A 194 12.18 -15.91 1.85
CA ARG A 194 13.42 -15.21 1.49
C ARG A 194 13.88 -15.59 0.09
N HIS A 195 14.42 -14.65 -0.66
CA HIS A 195 14.91 -14.94 -2.01
C HIS A 195 16.36 -15.46 -1.96
N LEU A 196 16.53 -16.73 -1.58
CA LEU A 196 17.85 -17.34 -1.33
C LEU A 196 18.44 -18.08 -2.53
N LYS A 197 17.63 -18.38 -3.54
CA LYS A 197 18.04 -19.16 -4.73
C LYS A 197 18.04 -18.29 -5.99
N PRO A 198 18.89 -18.61 -6.99
CA PRO A 198 18.67 -18.14 -8.36
C PRO A 198 17.32 -18.64 -8.88
N TRP A 199 16.73 -17.93 -9.83
CA TRP A 199 15.42 -18.28 -10.39
C TRP A 199 15.52 -18.54 -11.89
N SER A 200 14.64 -19.40 -12.39
CA SER A 200 14.56 -19.76 -13.80
C SER A 200 13.15 -20.25 -14.14
N VAL A 201 12.51 -19.61 -15.12
CA VAL A 201 11.14 -19.89 -15.55
C VAL A 201 11.06 -19.99 -17.08
N VAL A 202 10.17 -20.84 -17.57
CA VAL A 202 9.85 -20.92 -18.99
C VAL A 202 8.90 -19.78 -19.33
N ARG A 203 9.16 -19.09 -20.44
CA ARG A 203 8.34 -17.97 -20.93
C ARG A 203 7.77 -18.29 -22.30
N ASP A 204 6.66 -17.64 -22.64
CA ASP A 204 6.09 -17.72 -23.97
C ASP A 204 7.07 -17.18 -25.03
N PRO A 205 7.08 -17.76 -26.24
CA PRO A 205 7.86 -17.24 -27.35
C PRO A 205 7.54 -15.75 -27.60
N GLY A 206 8.57 -14.90 -27.56
CA GLY A 206 8.44 -13.46 -27.77
C GLY A 206 8.27 -12.62 -26.50
N SER A 207 8.20 -13.24 -25.32
CA SER A 207 8.27 -12.48 -24.06
C SER A 207 9.59 -11.73 -23.96
N THR A 208 9.52 -10.43 -23.63
CA THR A 208 10.69 -9.58 -23.37
C THR A 208 11.12 -9.61 -21.90
N LEU A 209 10.38 -10.33 -21.05
CA LEU A 209 10.70 -10.44 -19.63
C LEU A 209 11.85 -11.42 -19.41
N PRO A 210 12.75 -11.17 -18.45
CA PRO A 210 13.81 -12.11 -18.14
C PRO A 210 13.24 -13.48 -17.74
N SER A 211 13.87 -14.54 -18.23
CA SER A 211 13.52 -15.94 -17.91
C SER A 211 14.36 -16.50 -16.77
N SER A 212 15.44 -15.82 -16.37
CA SER A 212 16.27 -16.22 -15.23
C SER A 212 16.95 -15.02 -14.59
N GLY A 213 17.41 -15.20 -13.35
CA GLY A 213 18.14 -14.17 -12.61
C GLY A 213 18.87 -14.72 -11.39
N PRO A 214 19.74 -13.92 -10.77
CA PRO A 214 20.50 -14.32 -9.60
C PRO A 214 19.62 -14.38 -8.35
N ARG A 215 20.17 -14.94 -7.27
CA ARG A 215 19.57 -14.79 -5.94
C ARG A 215 19.66 -13.33 -5.47
N LEU A 216 18.63 -12.86 -4.77
CA LEU A 216 18.54 -11.52 -4.21
C LEU A 216 18.41 -11.62 -2.69
N PHE A 217 19.49 -12.02 -2.00
CA PHE A 217 19.47 -12.42 -0.57
C PHE A 217 18.92 -11.39 0.42
N ARG A 218 18.82 -10.11 0.03
CA ARG A 218 18.20 -9.03 0.83
C ARG A 218 16.70 -8.93 0.66
N ALA A 219 16.13 -9.63 -0.32
CA ALA A 219 14.70 -9.65 -0.56
C ALA A 219 14.05 -10.72 0.32
N PHE A 220 13.09 -10.30 1.13
CA PHE A 220 12.34 -11.17 2.03
C PHE A 220 11.04 -10.53 2.51
N TYR A 221 10.06 -11.39 2.73
CA TYR A 221 8.75 -11.04 3.27
C TYR A 221 8.53 -11.77 4.59
N GLN A 222 8.11 -11.05 5.62
CA GLN A 222 7.72 -11.60 6.91
C GLN A 222 6.41 -10.98 7.35
N ASN A 223 5.40 -11.83 7.52
CA ASN A 223 4.06 -11.43 7.90
C ASN A 223 3.50 -12.39 8.97
N TYR A 224 2.56 -11.89 9.75
CA TYR A 224 1.84 -12.67 10.77
C TYR A 224 0.36 -12.72 10.45
N PHE A 225 -0.27 -13.86 10.75
CA PHE A 225 -1.68 -14.12 10.47
C PHE A 225 -2.35 -14.70 11.72
N THR A 226 -3.56 -14.25 12.03
CA THR A 226 -4.35 -14.82 13.13
C THR A 226 -4.81 -16.22 12.78
N LYS A 227 -4.81 -17.17 13.72
CA LYS A 227 -5.44 -18.48 13.45
C LYS A 227 -6.97 -18.48 13.59
N ASP A 228 -7.55 -17.37 14.04
CA ASP A 228 -9.00 -17.20 14.17
C ASP A 228 -9.66 -16.95 12.80
N LYS A 229 -10.35 -17.97 12.29
CA LYS A 229 -11.13 -17.93 11.04
C LYS A 229 -12.32 -16.96 11.10
N GLY A 230 -12.85 -16.67 12.29
CA GLY A 230 -13.97 -15.75 12.49
C GLY A 230 -13.57 -14.28 12.42
N ASN A 231 -12.29 -13.98 12.64
CA ASN A 231 -11.80 -12.61 12.72
C ASN A 231 -10.37 -12.48 12.18
N ILE A 232 -10.25 -12.66 10.86
CA ILE A 232 -8.99 -12.76 10.16
C ILE A 232 -8.25 -11.42 10.15
N ALA A 233 -7.02 -11.43 10.69
CA ALA A 233 -6.11 -10.31 10.63
C ALA A 233 -4.73 -10.67 10.10
N ILE A 234 -4.12 -9.70 9.44
CA ILE A 234 -2.78 -9.77 8.88
C ILE A 234 -1.93 -8.66 9.52
N VAL A 235 -0.76 -9.00 10.02
CA VAL A 235 0.25 -8.02 10.43
C VAL A 235 1.45 -8.12 9.49
N ILE A 236 1.64 -7.05 8.72
CA ILE A 236 2.74 -6.88 7.81
C ILE A 236 3.92 -6.28 8.57
N ASP A 237 5.00 -7.05 8.66
CA ASP A 237 6.22 -6.68 9.39
C ASP A 237 7.35 -6.26 8.46
N MET A 238 7.72 -7.14 7.51
CA MET A 238 8.80 -6.88 6.56
C MET A 238 8.38 -7.25 5.14
N MET A 239 8.63 -6.36 4.18
CA MET A 239 8.30 -6.45 2.76
C MET A 239 9.48 -6.09 1.81
N PHE A 240 10.69 -6.64 2.00
CA PHE A 240 11.86 -6.34 1.15
C PHE A 240 11.67 -6.93 -0.25
N SER A 241 11.19 -6.11 -1.19
CA SER A 241 10.95 -6.58 -2.55
C SER A 241 12.25 -6.76 -3.34
N PRO A 242 12.31 -7.75 -4.25
CA PRO A 242 13.43 -7.95 -5.16
C PRO A 242 13.77 -6.70 -5.99
N GLN A 243 12.75 -6.00 -6.49
CA GLN A 243 12.92 -4.78 -7.27
C GLN A 243 13.56 -3.67 -6.42
N GLY A 244 13.25 -3.63 -5.11
CA GLY A 244 13.79 -2.62 -4.19
C GLY A 244 15.27 -2.86 -3.95
N VAL A 245 15.63 -4.13 -3.78
CA VAL A 245 17.01 -4.60 -3.63
C VAL A 245 17.84 -4.31 -4.88
N VAL A 246 17.31 -4.55 -6.08
CA VAL A 246 18.01 -4.22 -7.34
C VAL A 246 18.21 -2.71 -7.50
N LYS A 247 17.21 -1.89 -7.15
CA LYS A 247 17.34 -0.42 -7.15
C LYS A 247 18.42 0.10 -6.19
N GLN A 248 18.73 -0.66 -5.14
CA GLN A 248 19.82 -0.38 -4.21
C GLN A 248 21.21 -0.87 -4.70
N GLY A 249 21.30 -1.31 -5.97
CA GLY A 249 22.57 -1.65 -6.60
C GLY A 249 22.94 -3.13 -6.57
N VAL A 250 22.05 -4.01 -6.10
CA VAL A 250 22.28 -5.46 -6.22
C VAL A 250 22.13 -5.89 -7.69
N PRO A 251 23.11 -6.60 -8.29
CA PRO A 251 23.05 -7.00 -9.70
C PRO A 251 21.91 -7.97 -10.03
N GLY A 252 21.47 -7.91 -11.30
CA GLY A 252 20.54 -8.86 -11.91
C GLY A 252 19.12 -8.31 -12.10
N PRO A 253 18.30 -8.96 -12.94
CA PRO A 253 16.89 -8.66 -12.99
C PRO A 253 16.18 -9.22 -11.74
N PRO A 254 15.21 -8.50 -11.18
CA PRO A 254 14.30 -9.07 -10.20
C PRO A 254 13.35 -10.09 -10.86
N PRO A 255 12.91 -11.16 -10.16
CA PRO A 255 11.82 -12.01 -10.64
C PRO A 255 10.51 -11.23 -10.74
N ASP A 256 9.57 -11.74 -11.53
CA ASP A 256 8.24 -11.14 -11.65
C ASP A 256 7.45 -11.27 -10.35
N LEU A 257 7.53 -12.44 -9.69
CA LEU A 257 7.00 -12.67 -8.35
C LEU A 257 7.87 -11.91 -7.34
N GLY A 258 7.62 -10.61 -7.23
CA GLY A 258 8.32 -9.72 -6.32
C GLY A 258 7.48 -8.55 -5.82
N ARG A 259 6.22 -8.46 -6.25
CA ARG A 259 5.27 -7.47 -5.70
C ARG A 259 4.85 -7.89 -4.31
N THR A 260 4.63 -6.91 -3.46
CA THR A 260 4.17 -7.13 -2.09
C THR A 260 2.77 -7.73 -2.08
N SER A 261 1.85 -7.23 -2.93
CA SER A 261 0.49 -7.77 -3.04
C SER A 261 0.48 -9.28 -3.35
N ASP A 262 1.27 -9.70 -4.35
CA ASP A 262 1.37 -11.10 -4.76
C ASP A 262 1.92 -11.98 -3.63
N MET A 263 3.03 -11.56 -3.01
CA MET A 263 3.66 -12.31 -1.92
C MET A 263 2.77 -12.40 -0.68
N LEU A 264 2.05 -11.32 -0.36
CA LEU A 264 1.09 -11.29 0.73
C LEU A 264 -0.09 -12.24 0.46
N PHE A 265 -0.59 -12.26 -0.78
CA PHE A 265 -1.65 -13.17 -1.19
C PHE A 265 -1.23 -14.63 -1.09
N LEU A 266 -0.06 -14.99 -1.61
CA LEU A 266 0.41 -16.37 -1.53
C LEU A 266 0.62 -16.84 -0.09
N GLN A 267 1.17 -16.00 0.79
CA GLN A 267 1.28 -16.31 2.22
C GLN A 267 -0.09 -16.44 2.89
N TYR A 268 -1.02 -15.53 2.57
CA TYR A 268 -2.39 -15.59 3.08
C TYR A 268 -3.12 -16.85 2.64
N TYR A 269 -3.01 -17.21 1.36
CA TYR A 269 -3.65 -18.40 0.80
C TYR A 269 -3.09 -19.67 1.44
N LYS A 270 -1.76 -19.76 1.56
CA LYS A 270 -1.07 -20.85 2.25
C LYS A 270 -1.52 -20.97 3.70
N HIS A 271 -1.63 -19.84 4.42
CA HIS A 271 -2.15 -19.82 5.78
C HIS A 271 -3.59 -20.32 5.86
N GLY A 272 -4.46 -19.87 4.97
CA GLY A 272 -5.84 -20.31 4.95
C GLY A 272 -6.00 -21.78 4.57
N GLN A 273 -5.10 -22.37 3.78
CA GLN A 273 -5.10 -23.82 3.54
C GLN A 273 -4.79 -24.62 4.81
N GLU A 274 -3.93 -24.08 5.67
CA GLU A 274 -3.50 -24.74 6.90
C GLU A 274 -4.50 -24.55 8.05
N PHE A 275 -5.06 -23.35 8.21
CA PHE A 275 -5.85 -22.99 9.39
C PHE A 275 -7.34 -22.70 9.11
N TYR A 276 -7.73 -22.45 7.86
CA TYR A 276 -9.09 -22.01 7.51
C TYR A 276 -9.82 -22.92 6.52
N ASP A 277 -9.23 -24.05 6.14
CA ASP A 277 -9.78 -24.99 5.14
C ASP A 277 -9.94 -24.37 3.74
N PHE A 278 -9.04 -23.48 3.32
CA PHE A 278 -9.08 -22.97 1.95
C PHE A 278 -8.91 -24.10 0.93
N PRO A 279 -9.63 -24.04 -0.20
CA PRO A 279 -9.50 -25.07 -1.23
C PRO A 279 -8.09 -25.04 -1.86
N PRO A 280 -7.70 -26.11 -2.59
CA PRO A 280 -6.52 -26.06 -3.45
C PRO A 280 -6.57 -24.82 -4.38
N PRO A 281 -5.41 -24.27 -4.78
CA PRO A 281 -5.36 -23.08 -5.62
C PRO A 281 -6.06 -23.36 -6.95
N LEU A 282 -7.13 -22.62 -7.22
CA LEU A 282 -7.83 -22.64 -8.50
C LEU A 282 -7.87 -21.21 -9.04
N PRO A 283 -7.97 -21.01 -10.37
CA PRO A 283 -8.05 -19.68 -10.96
C PRO A 283 -9.16 -18.81 -10.36
N VAL A 284 -10.27 -19.43 -9.94
CA VAL A 284 -11.38 -18.76 -9.25
C VAL A 284 -11.86 -19.64 -8.11
N SER A 285 -11.47 -19.31 -6.88
CA SER A 285 -11.99 -19.89 -5.65
C SER A 285 -12.36 -18.77 -4.68
N ARG A 286 -13.62 -18.70 -4.26
CA ARG A 286 -14.05 -17.74 -3.25
C ARG A 286 -13.45 -18.14 -1.90
N ILE A 287 -12.67 -17.24 -1.32
CA ILE A 287 -12.11 -17.38 0.03
C ILE A 287 -12.48 -16.13 0.83
N PRO A 288 -12.66 -16.24 2.15
CA PRO A 288 -12.80 -15.09 3.03
C PRO A 288 -11.65 -14.10 2.80
N ALA A 289 -11.97 -12.81 2.74
CA ALA A 289 -10.95 -11.76 2.76
C ALA A 289 -10.52 -11.50 4.22
N PRO A 290 -9.28 -11.05 4.45
CA PRO A 290 -8.90 -10.56 5.77
C PRO A 290 -9.73 -9.33 6.13
N ARG A 291 -10.18 -9.24 7.38
CA ARG A 291 -10.94 -8.08 7.87
C ARG A 291 -10.03 -6.95 8.33
N HIS A 292 -8.84 -7.30 8.81
CA HIS A 292 -7.90 -6.36 9.41
C HIS A 292 -6.51 -6.52 8.81
N ILE A 293 -5.92 -5.42 8.36
CA ILE A 293 -4.53 -5.41 7.89
C ILE A 293 -3.77 -4.33 8.65
N PHE A 294 -2.70 -4.73 9.34
CA PHE A 294 -1.81 -3.86 10.09
C PHE A 294 -0.45 -3.79 9.39
N ILE A 295 0.17 -2.62 9.40
CA ILE A 295 1.55 -2.42 8.95
C ILE A 295 2.30 -1.82 10.13
N GLN A 296 3.10 -2.65 10.81
CA GLN A 296 3.63 -2.32 12.13
C GLN A 296 4.88 -1.44 12.14
N ASN A 297 5.38 -1.01 10.98
CA ASN A 297 6.57 -0.17 10.92
C ASN A 297 6.67 0.62 9.60
N ILE A 298 6.17 1.86 9.60
CA ILE A 298 6.33 2.77 8.45
C ILE A 298 7.70 3.42 8.52
N VAL A 299 8.49 3.18 7.49
CA VAL A 299 9.95 3.37 7.51
C VAL A 299 10.45 4.16 6.32
N THR A 300 9.64 4.26 5.27
CA THR A 300 9.88 5.17 4.15
C THR A 300 9.84 6.62 4.64
N PRO A 301 10.95 7.38 4.53
CA PRO A 301 11.03 8.74 5.08
C PRO A 301 9.95 9.68 4.56
N ALA A 302 9.66 9.63 3.26
CA ALA A 302 8.60 10.45 2.65
C ALA A 302 7.21 10.17 3.26
N VAL A 303 6.90 8.89 3.53
CA VAL A 303 5.63 8.51 4.16
C VAL A 303 5.59 8.96 5.63
N LYS A 304 6.69 8.82 6.37
CA LYS A 304 6.80 9.35 7.74
C LYS A 304 6.56 10.87 7.79
N ALA A 305 7.10 11.61 6.81
CA ALA A 305 6.90 13.05 6.73
C ALA A 305 5.43 13.41 6.45
N MET A 306 4.74 12.68 5.57
CA MET A 306 3.30 12.86 5.36
C MET A 306 2.47 12.54 6.61
N PHE A 307 2.84 11.50 7.38
CA PHE A 307 2.12 11.14 8.60
C PHE A 307 2.36 12.17 9.72
N ALA A 308 3.59 12.65 9.86
CA ALA A 308 3.91 13.75 10.76
C ALA A 308 3.10 15.00 10.39
N ARG A 309 2.97 15.29 9.10
CA ARG A 309 2.16 16.42 8.62
C ARG A 309 0.68 16.26 8.96
N LEU A 310 0.09 15.07 8.81
CA LEU A 310 -1.28 14.83 9.27
C LEU A 310 -1.41 15.08 10.77
N ALA A 311 -0.46 14.61 11.58
CA ALA A 311 -0.49 14.84 13.02
C ALA A 311 -0.33 16.30 13.43
N GLU A 312 0.37 17.12 12.64
CA GLU A 312 0.42 18.57 12.83
C GLU A 312 -0.93 19.24 12.53
N LEU A 313 -1.67 18.73 11.55
CA LEU A 313 -2.95 19.28 11.11
C LEU A 313 -4.10 18.87 12.04
N ASP A 314 -4.17 17.58 12.36
CA ASP A 314 -5.31 16.98 13.05
C ASP A 314 -5.03 16.71 14.53
N GLY A 315 -3.79 16.94 14.97
CA GLY A 315 -3.29 16.61 16.29
C GLY A 315 -2.62 15.24 16.36
N THR A 316 -1.88 15.02 17.45
CA THR A 316 -1.22 13.73 17.71
C THR A 316 -2.27 12.61 17.79
N PRO A 317 -2.07 11.48 17.08
CA PRO A 317 -3.00 10.36 17.14
C PRO A 317 -3.26 9.89 18.57
N PRO A 318 -4.52 9.64 18.96
CA PRO A 318 -4.84 9.09 20.27
C PRO A 318 -4.30 7.65 20.40
N PRO A 319 -4.29 7.06 21.62
CA PRO A 319 -3.81 5.69 21.83
C PRO A 319 -4.46 4.62 20.93
N GLY A 320 -5.74 4.81 20.55
CA GLY A 320 -6.48 3.95 19.62
C GLY A 320 -6.27 4.26 18.13
N GLY A 321 -5.32 5.13 17.81
CA GLY A 321 -5.06 5.62 16.46
C GLY A 321 -6.07 6.66 15.97
N GLN A 322 -5.62 7.54 15.07
CA GLN A 322 -6.45 8.52 14.39
C GLN A 322 -7.11 7.87 13.18
N GLN A 323 -8.44 7.95 13.08
CA GLN A 323 -9.22 7.33 12.01
C GLN A 323 -9.46 8.31 10.86
N TYR A 324 -9.39 7.79 9.64
CA TYR A 324 -9.73 8.45 8.39
C TYR A 324 -10.63 7.55 7.54
N PHE A 325 -11.46 8.16 6.71
CA PHE A 325 -12.30 7.45 5.75
C PHE A 325 -11.60 7.39 4.39
N PRO A 326 -11.73 6.29 3.63
CA PRO A 326 -11.02 6.11 2.37
C PRO A 326 -11.40 7.14 1.28
N ASP A 327 -12.56 7.78 1.41
CA ASP A 327 -13.07 8.82 0.52
C ASP A 327 -12.78 10.26 0.99
N SER A 328 -12.09 10.44 2.13
CA SER A 328 -11.55 11.74 2.55
C SER A 328 -10.22 12.03 1.87
N GLU A 329 -9.81 13.29 1.83
CA GLU A 329 -8.51 13.68 1.24
C GLU A 329 -7.34 12.98 1.96
N GLU A 330 -7.39 12.92 3.29
CA GLU A 330 -6.39 12.25 4.12
C GLU A 330 -6.40 10.74 3.89
N GLY A 331 -7.57 10.12 3.80
CA GLY A 331 -7.69 8.69 3.50
C GLY A 331 -7.14 8.35 2.11
N MET A 332 -7.44 9.18 1.10
CA MET A 332 -6.85 9.04 -0.24
C MET A 332 -5.32 9.22 -0.17
N MET A 333 -4.82 10.20 0.57
CA MET A 333 -3.37 10.34 0.78
C MET A 333 -2.77 9.05 1.35
N LEU A 334 -3.36 8.50 2.42
CA LEU A 334 -2.89 7.27 3.07
C LEU A 334 -2.92 6.07 2.10
N MET A 335 -3.99 5.93 1.31
CA MET A 335 -4.12 4.91 0.26
C MET A 335 -3.10 5.05 -0.86
N GLY A 336 -2.73 6.27 -1.25
CA GLY A 336 -1.76 6.50 -2.32
C GLY A 336 -0.29 6.40 -1.90
N THR A 337 -0.01 6.19 -0.61
CA THR A 337 1.33 5.82 -0.14
C THR A 337 1.74 4.45 -0.67
N ALA A 338 3.04 4.14 -0.71
CA ALA A 338 3.52 2.82 -1.12
C ALA A 338 2.88 1.67 -0.31
N HIS A 339 2.60 1.91 0.97
CA HIS A 339 1.97 0.95 1.88
C HIS A 339 0.48 0.76 1.61
N GLY A 340 -0.24 1.87 1.41
CA GLY A 340 -1.67 1.84 1.05
C GLY A 340 -1.90 1.21 -0.32
N MET A 341 -1.05 1.51 -1.30
CA MET A 341 -1.13 0.91 -2.63
C MET A 341 -0.91 -0.61 -2.59
N SER A 342 -0.03 -1.11 -1.72
CA SER A 342 0.15 -2.55 -1.55
C SER A 342 -1.11 -3.25 -1.07
N VAL A 343 -1.83 -2.64 -0.12
CA VAL A 343 -3.13 -3.16 0.35
C VAL A 343 -4.20 -3.03 -0.74
N GLY A 344 -4.26 -1.90 -1.44
CA GLY A 344 -5.17 -1.69 -2.56
C GLY A 344 -4.97 -2.75 -3.65
N TRP A 345 -3.74 -2.97 -4.11
CA TRP A 345 -3.43 -4.01 -5.09
C TRP A 345 -3.79 -5.41 -4.58
N PHE A 346 -3.43 -5.74 -3.33
CA PHE A 346 -3.82 -7.02 -2.73
C PHE A 346 -5.33 -7.28 -2.82
N LEU A 347 -6.18 -6.27 -2.62
CA LEU A 347 -7.63 -6.44 -2.75
C LEU A 347 -8.09 -6.50 -4.21
N ILE A 348 -7.55 -5.61 -5.07
CA ILE A 348 -8.02 -5.45 -6.45
C ILE A 348 -7.57 -6.63 -7.33
N GLN A 349 -6.29 -7.03 -7.26
CA GLN A 349 -5.75 -8.09 -8.13
C GLN A 349 -6.38 -9.46 -7.85
N HIS A 350 -6.89 -9.66 -6.63
CA HIS A 350 -7.45 -10.91 -6.15
C HIS A 350 -8.99 -10.83 -5.96
N LYS A 351 -9.67 -9.93 -6.68
CA LYS A 351 -11.14 -9.80 -6.68
C LYS A 351 -11.89 -11.09 -7.01
N ASP A 352 -11.31 -11.99 -7.80
CA ASP A 352 -11.90 -13.31 -8.08
C ASP A 352 -11.95 -14.21 -6.84
N HIS A 353 -11.02 -13.99 -5.91
CA HIS A 353 -10.96 -14.70 -4.64
C HIS A 353 -11.78 -14.01 -3.56
N PHE A 354 -11.57 -12.71 -3.34
CA PHE A 354 -12.16 -11.96 -2.22
C PHE A 354 -13.56 -11.42 -2.49
N GLY A 355 -13.96 -11.30 -3.76
CA GLY A 355 -15.16 -10.56 -4.13
C GLY A 355 -14.91 -9.06 -4.15
N ASN A 356 -15.98 -8.30 -3.96
CA ASN A 356 -15.93 -6.84 -4.00
C ASN A 356 -15.55 -6.29 -2.63
N MET A 357 -14.32 -6.56 -2.23
CA MET A 357 -13.75 -6.05 -0.99
C MET A 357 -12.95 -4.77 -1.26
N GLY A 358 -12.99 -3.86 -0.30
CA GLY A 358 -12.26 -2.60 -0.32
C GLY A 358 -11.90 -2.16 1.09
N VAL A 359 -11.11 -1.10 1.17
CA VAL A 359 -10.81 -0.43 2.44
C VAL A 359 -12.02 0.41 2.85
N ILE A 360 -12.52 0.21 4.07
CA ILE A 360 -13.66 0.97 4.63
C ILE A 360 -13.24 1.94 5.76
N SER A 361 -12.07 1.73 6.36
CA SER A 361 -11.53 2.58 7.42
C SER A 361 -10.01 2.47 7.44
N ILE A 362 -9.34 3.60 7.70
CA ILE A 362 -7.89 3.68 7.79
C ILE A 362 -7.54 4.30 9.14
N ARG A 363 -6.55 3.77 9.85
CA ARG A 363 -6.01 4.40 11.05
C ARG A 363 -4.51 4.52 11.00
N ILE A 364 -3.99 5.65 11.46
CA ILE A 364 -2.56 5.79 11.77
C ILE A 364 -2.38 5.85 13.28
N TRP A 365 -1.25 5.35 13.76
CA TRP A 365 -0.85 5.55 15.15
C TRP A 365 0.66 5.76 15.25
N LEU A 366 1.06 6.44 16.32
CA LEU A 366 2.45 6.72 16.65
C LEU A 366 2.77 6.07 18.00
N SER A 367 3.76 5.19 18.03
CA SER A 367 4.30 4.61 19.27
C SER A 367 5.77 4.98 19.41
N GLY A 368 6.07 5.89 20.34
CA GLY A 368 7.39 6.52 20.41
C GLY A 368 7.69 7.30 19.13
N VAL A 369 8.62 6.79 18.31
CA VAL A 369 9.00 7.36 17.00
C VAL A 369 8.54 6.50 15.81
N GLN A 370 7.78 5.43 16.08
CA GLN A 370 7.38 4.46 15.08
C GLN A 370 5.94 4.72 14.64
N TRP A 371 5.82 5.09 13.37
CA TRP A 371 4.54 5.20 12.68
C TRP A 371 4.06 3.84 12.23
N SER A 372 2.75 3.66 12.19
CA SER A 372 2.13 2.43 11.74
C SER A 372 0.74 2.72 11.17
N LEU A 373 0.23 1.76 10.39
CA LEU A 373 -0.96 1.94 9.56
C LEU A 373 -1.88 0.73 9.70
N TYR A 374 -3.18 0.96 9.78
CA TYR A 374 -4.22 -0.06 9.92
C TYR A 374 -5.29 0.19 8.86
N PHE A 375 -5.75 -0.89 8.25
CA PHE A 375 -6.85 -0.91 7.30
C PHE A 375 -7.92 -1.88 7.81
N GLU A 376 -9.15 -1.39 7.84
CA GLU A 376 -10.33 -2.25 7.95
C GLU A 376 -10.85 -2.52 6.54
N ILE A 377 -11.07 -3.80 6.25
CA ILE A 377 -11.54 -4.27 4.97
C ILE A 377 -13.00 -4.68 5.09
N GLY A 378 -13.80 -4.30 4.10
CA GLY A 378 -15.21 -4.65 4.03
C GLY A 378 -15.73 -4.71 2.61
N GLU A 379 -16.97 -5.16 2.46
CA GLU A 379 -17.65 -5.15 1.18
C GLU A 379 -17.87 -3.72 0.70
N VAL A 380 -17.67 -3.50 -0.60
CA VAL A 380 -17.95 -2.23 -1.29
C VAL A 380 -18.96 -2.45 -2.39
N GLU A 381 -19.93 -1.54 -2.50
CA GLU A 381 -20.92 -1.58 -3.58
C GLU A 381 -20.23 -1.27 -4.92
N MET A 382 -20.49 -2.10 -5.96
CA MET A 382 -19.92 -1.87 -7.28
C MET A 382 -20.64 -0.71 -7.99
N GLU A 383 -19.88 0.24 -8.55
CA GLU A 383 -20.43 1.32 -9.37
C GLU A 383 -20.90 0.84 -10.76
N ASP A 384 -20.30 -0.21 -11.32
CA ASP A 384 -20.63 -0.63 -12.69
C ASP A 384 -22.04 -1.26 -12.80
N ASP A 385 -22.57 -1.78 -11.68
CA ASP A 385 -23.94 -2.30 -11.58
C ASP A 385 -24.98 -1.16 -11.48
N GLN A 386 -24.53 0.09 -11.29
CA GLN A 386 -25.35 1.21 -10.88
C GLN A 386 -25.89 2.08 -12.01
N ALA A 387 -25.53 1.82 -13.27
CA ALA A 387 -26.09 2.52 -14.43
C ALA A 387 -27.61 2.31 -14.58
N GLY A 388 -28.17 1.27 -13.95
CA GLY A 388 -29.61 0.99 -13.95
C GLY A 388 -30.44 1.57 -12.79
N ASP A 389 -29.82 1.99 -11.67
CA ASP A 389 -30.58 2.03 -10.39
C ASP A 389 -30.33 3.26 -9.48
N ALA A 390 -30.06 4.42 -10.07
CA ALA A 390 -29.86 5.68 -9.33
C ALA A 390 -31.07 6.09 -8.46
N VAL A 391 -32.29 5.69 -8.85
CA VAL A 391 -33.54 6.04 -8.14
C VAL A 391 -33.72 5.24 -6.85
N ALA A 392 -33.25 3.98 -6.80
CA ALA A 392 -33.31 3.15 -5.58
C ALA A 392 -32.36 3.66 -4.49
N ARG A 393 -31.20 4.21 -4.88
CA ARG A 393 -30.20 4.77 -3.96
C ARG A 393 -30.68 6.01 -3.24
N ALA A 394 -31.35 6.93 -3.94
CA ALA A 394 -31.95 8.12 -3.31
C ALA A 394 -33.00 7.74 -2.25
N ARG A 395 -33.75 6.65 -2.48
CA ARG A 395 -34.79 6.17 -1.55
C ARG A 395 -34.23 5.50 -0.29
N ARG A 396 -33.20 4.65 -0.41
CA ARG A 396 -32.59 3.99 0.77
C ARG A 396 -31.83 4.96 1.66
N ARG A 397 -31.16 5.96 1.08
CA ARG A 397 -30.43 6.98 1.86
C ARG A 397 -31.38 7.93 2.60
N ALA A 398 -32.52 8.28 2.00
CA ALA A 398 -33.57 9.03 2.69
C ALA A 398 -34.23 8.25 3.84
N ALA A 399 -34.13 6.91 3.84
CA ALA A 399 -34.64 6.05 4.89
C ALA A 399 -33.63 5.83 6.04
N LEU A 400 -32.32 5.87 5.77
CA LEU A 400 -31.27 5.77 6.79
C LEU A 400 -31.00 7.09 7.53
N LEU A 401 -31.46 8.22 6.98
CA LEU A 401 -31.37 9.55 7.58
C LEU A 401 -32.67 9.96 8.32
N ARG A 402 -33.66 9.05 8.41
CA ARG A 402 -34.87 9.17 9.23
C ARG A 402 -34.77 8.15 10.36
#